data_AF-A0A250XYD5-F1
#
_entry.id   AF-A0A250XYD5-F1
#
_cell.length_a   1.000
_cell.length_b   1.000
_cell.length_c   1.000
_cell.angle_alpha   90.00
_cell.angle_beta   90.00
_cell.angle_gamma   90.00
#
_symmetry.space_group_name_H-M   'P 1'
#
loop_
_entity.id
_entity.type
_entity.pdbx_description
1 polymer ?
#
loop_
_entity_poly.entity_id
_entity_poly.type
_entity_poly.pdbx_seq_one_letter_code
_entity_poly.pdbx_strand_id
1 'polypeptide(L)'
;MEEEGQTLPGRVLFLRYVVQTLEDDFQQILRKQRHHLQQSIANTVLSCDKQPHNIRDVIKWLVKAITDDGLTSLPNGSQTSSGAGILTFSSSRSPPQSNLNKNTSQLIVCQLQRMLSIAVEVDRTPTCSSNKIAEMMFGFVLDIPERSQREMFFTTMESHLLRCKVLEIIFLHSCETPTRLPLSLAQALYFLNNSTSLLKCQSDQTQWQTWDELVEHLQFLLSSYQHVLREHLRSSVIDRKDLIIKRIKPKPQQGDDITVVDVEKQIEAFRSRLIQMLGEPLVPQLQDKVHLLKLLLFYAADLNPDTEPPSRHWNP
;
A
#
# COMPACT_ATOMS: atom_id res chain seq x y z
N MET A 1 2.99 32.46 26.08
CA MET A 1 3.30 31.05 25.78
C MET A 1 1.96 30.36 25.57
N GLU A 2 1.87 29.48 24.56
CA GLU A 2 0.65 28.99 23.88
C GLU A 2 0.12 29.96 22.82
N GLU A 3 -0.07 29.61 21.55
CA GLU A 3 0.53 28.63 20.62
C GLU A 3 -0.05 29.10 19.27
N GLU A 4 0.79 29.34 18.26
CA GLU A 4 0.33 29.62 16.90
C GLU A 4 -0.34 28.35 16.33
N GLY A 5 -1.62 28.17 16.65
CA GLY A 5 -2.45 27.12 16.08
C GLY A 5 -2.67 27.40 14.59
N GLN A 6 -1.83 26.81 13.74
CA GLN A 6 -2.06 26.75 12.29
C GLN A 6 -3.43 26.09 12.06
N THR A 7 -4.43 26.89 11.68
CA THR A 7 -5.81 26.43 11.54
C THR A 7 -5.93 25.54 10.30
N LEU A 8 -6.18 24.24 10.52
CA LEU A 8 -6.47 23.28 9.45
C LEU A 8 -7.73 23.69 8.68
N PRO A 9 -7.78 23.53 7.34
CA PRO A 9 -8.99 23.85 6.57
C PRO A 9 -10.22 23.09 7.07
N GLY A 10 -11.38 23.74 7.15
CA GLY A 10 -12.61 23.14 7.69
C GLY A 10 -13.04 21.83 7.04
N ARG A 11 -12.73 21.63 5.75
CA ARG A 11 -12.97 20.35 5.04
C ARG A 11 -12.12 19.20 5.57
N VAL A 12 -10.89 19.47 6.00
CA VAL A 12 -9.96 18.47 6.55
C VAL A 12 -10.40 18.08 7.95
N LEU A 13 -10.82 19.06 8.75
CA LEU A 13 -11.43 18.81 10.07
C LEU A 13 -12.70 17.98 9.93
N PHE A 14 -13.56 18.30 8.96
CA PHE A 14 -14.76 17.52 8.67
C PHE A 14 -14.44 16.09 8.24
N LEU A 15 -13.49 15.88 7.32
CA LEU A 15 -13.05 14.55 6.93
C LEU A 15 -12.57 13.75 8.14
N ARG A 16 -11.68 14.33 8.97
CA ARG A 16 -11.19 13.70 10.19
C ARG A 16 -12.34 13.33 11.14
N TYR A 17 -13.31 14.23 11.33
CA TYR A 17 -14.49 13.96 12.16
C TYR A 17 -15.31 12.78 11.61
N VAL A 18 -15.55 12.73 10.29
CA VAL A 18 -16.27 11.63 9.65
C VAL A 18 -15.52 10.32 9.85
N VAL A 19 -14.23 10.26 9.53
CA VAL A 19 -13.43 9.05 9.68
C VAL A 19 -13.39 8.56 11.13
N GLN A 20 -13.18 9.48 12.09
CA GLN A 20 -13.21 9.15 13.51
C GLN A 20 -14.56 8.60 13.94
N THR A 21 -15.66 9.19 13.47
CA THR A 21 -17.02 8.72 13.79
C THR A 21 -17.26 7.31 13.26
N LEU A 22 -16.81 7.00 12.04
CA LEU A 22 -16.91 5.65 11.46
C LEU A 22 -16.06 4.64 12.25
N GLU A 23 -14.85 5.03 12.64
CA GLU A 23 -13.97 4.17 13.43
C GLU A 23 -14.56 3.89 14.82
N ASP A 24 -15.02 4.92 15.52
CA ASP A 24 -15.60 4.79 16.86
C ASP A 24 -16.88 3.94 16.84
N ASP A 25 -17.75 4.14 15.84
CA ASP A 25 -18.92 3.29 15.60
C ASP A 25 -18.51 1.82 15.40
N PHE A 26 -17.56 1.56 14.49
CA PHE A 26 -17.07 0.22 14.22
C PHE A 26 -16.50 -0.45 15.47
N GLN A 27 -15.64 0.25 16.21
CA GLN A 27 -15.01 -0.27 17.43
C GLN A 27 -16.03 -0.49 18.55
N GLN A 28 -17.00 0.41 18.71
CA GLN A 28 -18.05 0.27 19.71
C GLN A 28 -18.93 -0.95 19.45
N ILE A 29 -19.36 -1.17 18.20
CA ILE A 29 -20.16 -2.34 17.83
C ILE A 29 -19.33 -3.61 17.93
N LEU A 30 -18.07 -3.60 17.50
CA LEU A 30 -17.16 -4.74 17.64
C LEU A 30 -17.00 -5.17 19.11
N ARG A 31 -16.94 -4.21 20.05
CA ARG A 31 -16.79 -4.50 21.49
C ARG A 31 -18.08 -4.99 22.13
N LYS A 32 -19.22 -4.34 21.83
CA LYS A 32 -20.48 -4.55 22.56
C LYS A 32 -21.44 -5.53 21.88
N GLN A 33 -21.44 -5.59 20.55
CA GLN A 33 -22.45 -6.28 19.76
C GLN A 33 -21.82 -6.94 18.52
N ARG A 34 -20.88 -7.88 18.73
CA ARG A 34 -20.10 -8.53 17.65
C ARG A 34 -20.98 -9.03 16.50
N HIS A 35 -22.16 -9.57 16.80
CA HIS A 35 -23.09 -10.10 15.80
C HIS A 35 -23.83 -9.02 14.99
N HIS A 36 -23.76 -7.74 15.38
CA HIS A 36 -24.49 -6.62 14.79
C HIS A 36 -23.60 -5.65 13.96
N LEU A 37 -22.34 -5.99 13.65
CA LEU A 37 -21.49 -5.14 12.78
C LEU A 37 -22.15 -4.73 11.46
N GLN A 38 -23.04 -5.56 10.90
CA GLN A 38 -23.79 -5.22 9.68
C GLN A 38 -24.81 -4.07 9.85
N GLN A 39 -25.08 -3.66 11.09
CA GLN A 39 -25.97 -2.55 11.46
C GLN A 39 -25.18 -1.27 11.79
N SER A 40 -23.84 -1.34 11.80
CA SER A 40 -23.01 -0.18 12.11
C SER A 40 -23.08 0.86 10.98
N ILE A 41 -22.86 2.12 11.33
CA ILE A 41 -22.73 3.22 10.36
C ILE A 41 -21.56 2.93 9.43
N ALA A 42 -20.43 2.46 9.97
CA ALA A 42 -19.26 2.07 9.19
C ALA A 42 -19.57 1.02 8.12
N ASN A 43 -20.30 -0.06 8.46
CA ASN A 43 -20.73 -1.03 7.46
C ASN A 43 -21.71 -0.43 6.44
N THR A 44 -22.64 0.41 6.90
CA THR A 44 -23.63 1.04 6.00
C THR A 44 -22.96 1.97 4.98
N VAL A 45 -21.85 2.62 5.34
CA VAL A 45 -21.14 3.57 4.46
C VAL A 45 -20.05 2.90 3.64
N LEU A 46 -19.30 1.95 4.22
CA LEU A 46 -18.06 1.39 3.68
C LEU A 46 -18.14 -0.11 3.36
N SER A 47 -19.32 -0.72 3.33
CA SER A 47 -19.47 -2.09 2.86
C SER A 47 -19.17 -2.19 1.36
N CYS A 48 -18.29 -3.12 1.00
CA CYS A 48 -17.96 -3.43 -0.39
C CYS A 48 -19.13 -4.12 -1.11
N ASP A 49 -19.99 -4.80 -0.35
CA ASP A 49 -21.17 -5.49 -0.89
C ASP A 49 -22.35 -4.54 -1.09
N LYS A 50 -22.57 -3.62 -0.13
CA LYS A 50 -23.74 -2.74 -0.13
C LYS A 50 -23.48 -1.39 -0.82
N GLN A 51 -22.27 -0.84 -0.68
CA GLN A 51 -21.92 0.51 -1.14
C GLN A 51 -20.61 0.55 -1.93
N PRO A 52 -20.46 -0.23 -3.02
CA PRO A 52 -19.23 -0.24 -3.81
C PRO A 52 -18.89 1.13 -4.43
N HIS A 53 -19.89 1.99 -4.67
CA HIS A 53 -19.66 3.33 -5.21
C HIS A 53 -18.97 4.25 -4.19
N ASN A 54 -19.32 4.18 -2.90
CA ASN A 54 -18.65 4.95 -1.86
C ASN A 54 -17.17 4.58 -1.78
N ILE A 55 -16.87 3.27 -1.83
CA ILE A 55 -15.49 2.79 -1.85
C ILE A 55 -14.73 3.32 -3.06
N ARG A 56 -15.35 3.25 -4.25
CA ARG A 56 -14.76 3.80 -5.47
C ARG A 56 -14.50 5.30 -5.36
N ASP A 57 -15.37 6.07 -4.72
CA ASP A 57 -15.17 7.50 -4.54
C ASP A 57 -14.07 7.81 -3.51
N VAL A 58 -13.94 7.03 -2.44
CA VAL A 58 -12.80 7.11 -1.51
C VAL A 58 -11.48 6.86 -2.26
N ILE A 59 -11.43 5.84 -3.12
CA ILE A 59 -10.24 5.55 -3.95
C ILE A 59 -9.92 6.72 -4.89
N LYS A 60 -10.92 7.28 -5.58
CA LYS A 60 -10.72 8.45 -6.45
C LYS A 60 -10.18 9.64 -5.68
N TRP A 61 -10.74 9.94 -4.50
CA TRP A 61 -10.29 11.04 -3.66
C TRP A 61 -8.87 10.81 -3.16
N LEU A 62 -8.50 9.56 -2.85
CA LEU A 62 -7.16 9.19 -2.41
C LEU A 62 -6.14 9.43 -3.52
N VAL A 63 -6.39 8.89 -4.72
CA VAL A 63 -5.48 9.08 -5.85
C VAL A 63 -5.38 10.55 -6.22
N LYS A 64 -6.50 11.28 -6.25
CA LYS A 64 -6.49 12.72 -6.47
C LYS A 64 -5.66 13.47 -5.44
N ALA A 65 -5.78 13.15 -4.15
CA ALA A 65 -5.01 13.80 -3.09
C ALA A 65 -3.50 13.51 -3.16
N ILE A 66 -3.12 12.39 -3.80
CA ILE A 66 -1.74 11.99 -4.03
C ILE A 66 -1.17 12.64 -5.29
N THR A 67 -1.97 12.75 -6.36
CA THR A 67 -1.51 13.28 -7.65
C THR A 67 -1.60 14.81 -7.76
N ASP A 68 -2.54 15.44 -7.08
CA ASP A 68 -2.63 16.90 -7.02
C ASP A 68 -1.55 17.43 -6.05
N ASP A 69 -0.37 17.77 -6.58
CA ASP A 69 0.76 18.39 -5.83
C ASP A 69 0.44 19.82 -5.31
N GLY A 70 -0.80 20.25 -5.48
CA GLY A 70 -1.37 21.38 -4.81
C GLY A 70 -2.88 21.35 -4.94
N LEU A 71 -3.59 21.53 -3.83
CA LEU A 71 -4.88 22.21 -3.85
C LEU A 71 -4.64 23.66 -4.33
N THR A 72 -4.18 23.86 -5.56
CA THR A 72 -4.12 25.17 -6.20
C THR A 72 -5.50 25.50 -6.74
N SER A 73 -6.04 26.58 -6.18
CA SER A 73 -7.24 27.30 -6.62
C SER A 73 -8.57 26.53 -6.53
N LEU A 74 -9.22 26.66 -5.37
CA LEU A 74 -10.68 26.80 -5.40
C LEU A 74 -10.99 28.10 -6.17
N PRO A 75 -11.98 28.15 -7.08
CA PRO A 75 -12.38 29.42 -7.68
C PRO A 75 -12.87 30.31 -6.55
N ASN A 76 -12.12 31.37 -6.26
CA ASN A 76 -12.62 32.44 -5.42
C ASN A 76 -13.84 33.00 -6.17
N GLY A 77 -15.03 32.72 -5.63
CA GLY A 77 -16.26 33.30 -6.11
C GLY A 77 -16.27 34.78 -5.83
N SER A 78 -15.69 35.58 -6.73
CA SER A 78 -15.87 37.03 -6.77
C SER A 78 -15.28 37.60 -8.07
N GLN A 79 -16.02 37.47 -9.17
CA GLN A 79 -15.85 38.35 -10.33
C GLN A 79 -17.14 39.12 -10.57
N THR A 80 -17.28 40.26 -9.92
CA THR A 80 -17.96 41.44 -10.45
C THR A 80 -17.40 42.69 -9.76
N SER A 81 -16.46 43.38 -10.41
CA SER A 81 -16.50 44.85 -10.57
C SER A 81 -15.15 45.39 -11.06
N SER A 82 -15.21 46.01 -12.23
CA SER A 82 -14.19 46.81 -12.90
C SER A 82 -13.62 47.95 -12.04
N GLY A 83 -12.36 48.32 -12.25
CA GLY A 83 -11.86 49.64 -11.85
C GLY A 83 -10.33 49.78 -11.70
N ALA A 84 -9.72 50.42 -12.70
CA ALA A 84 -8.51 51.26 -12.69
C ALA A 84 -7.25 50.85 -11.90
N GLY A 85 -6.12 50.84 -12.62
CA GLY A 85 -4.82 50.37 -12.13
C GLY A 85 -4.04 51.35 -11.25
N ILE A 86 -2.93 50.84 -10.72
CA ILE A 86 -1.70 51.54 -10.34
C ILE A 86 -0.61 50.48 -10.24
N LEU A 87 0.53 50.74 -10.89
CA LEU A 87 1.76 49.96 -10.79
C LEU A 87 2.40 50.21 -9.42
N THR A 88 2.71 49.15 -8.67
CA THR A 88 3.71 49.21 -7.60
C THR A 88 4.60 47.97 -7.62
N PHE A 89 5.90 48.25 -7.74
CA PHE A 89 7.00 47.31 -7.67
C PHE A 89 7.42 47.21 -6.20
N SER A 90 7.33 46.03 -5.58
CA SER A 90 8.05 45.74 -4.33
C SER A 90 8.08 44.26 -4.00
N SER A 91 9.31 43.73 -3.98
CA SER A 91 9.70 42.44 -3.43
C SER A 91 9.06 42.20 -2.05
N SER A 92 8.31 41.11 -1.93
CA SER A 92 8.01 40.52 -0.63
C SER A 92 7.95 39.00 -0.75
N ARG A 93 8.87 38.40 -0.01
CA ARG A 93 9.10 36.99 0.27
C ARG A 93 7.77 36.27 0.55
N SER A 94 7.45 35.26 -0.27
CA SER A 94 6.27 34.41 -0.07
C SER A 94 6.31 33.76 1.33
N PRO A 95 5.20 33.71 2.08
CA PRO A 95 5.14 32.96 3.33
C PRO A 95 5.23 31.44 3.07
N PRO A 96 5.47 30.60 4.09
CA PRO A 96 5.72 29.16 3.95
C PRO A 96 4.44 28.35 3.64
N GLN A 97 3.63 28.79 2.67
CA GLN A 97 2.39 28.13 2.24
C GLN A 97 2.62 26.74 1.65
N SER A 98 3.82 26.47 1.12
CA SER A 98 4.18 25.16 0.56
C SER A 98 4.21 24.04 1.61
N ASN A 99 4.63 24.33 2.84
CA ASN A 99 4.71 23.32 3.91
C ASN A 99 3.34 22.99 4.51
N LEU A 100 2.46 23.99 4.64
CA LEU A 100 1.11 23.80 5.17
C LEU A 100 0.23 22.97 4.21
N ASN A 101 0.35 23.22 2.90
CA ASN A 101 -0.36 22.46 1.88
C ASN A 101 0.10 21.00 1.82
N LYS A 102 1.43 20.74 1.89
CA LYS A 102 1.98 19.37 1.92
C LYS A 102 1.50 18.58 3.15
N ASN A 103 1.52 19.20 4.33
CA ASN A 103 1.02 18.57 5.56
C ASN A 103 -0.48 18.27 5.47
N THR A 104 -1.26 19.20 4.90
CA THR A 104 -2.71 19.00 4.70
C THR A 104 -3.02 17.84 3.76
N SER A 105 -2.33 17.72 2.63
CA SER A 105 -2.51 16.60 1.70
C SER A 105 -2.16 15.27 2.35
N GLN A 106 -1.08 15.20 3.12
CA GLN A 106 -0.71 14.00 3.88
C GLN A 106 -1.81 13.60 4.87
N LEU A 107 -2.40 14.55 5.59
CA LEU A 107 -3.52 14.26 6.50
C LEU A 107 -4.73 13.71 5.75
N ILE A 108 -5.09 14.31 4.62
CA ILE A 108 -6.20 13.81 3.78
C ILE A 108 -5.92 12.37 3.33
N VAL A 109 -4.71 12.11 2.83
CA VAL A 109 -4.28 10.77 2.41
C VAL A 109 -4.41 9.77 3.55
N CYS A 110 -3.90 10.08 4.74
CA CYS A 110 -4.02 9.20 5.91
C CYS A 110 -5.48 8.94 6.29
N GLN A 111 -6.35 9.95 6.28
CA GLN A 111 -7.78 9.76 6.59
C GLN A 111 -8.47 8.84 5.57
N LEU A 112 -8.17 9.00 4.27
CA LEU A 112 -8.74 8.16 3.22
C LEU A 112 -8.20 6.72 3.28
N GLN A 113 -6.91 6.54 3.58
CA GLN A 113 -6.31 5.22 3.82
C GLN A 113 -6.95 4.53 5.03
N ARG A 114 -7.25 5.29 6.11
CA ARG A 114 -7.99 4.79 7.27
C ARG A 114 -9.38 4.30 6.89
N MET A 115 -10.11 5.06 6.06
CA MET A 115 -11.42 4.62 5.55
C MET A 115 -11.34 3.31 4.77
N LEU A 116 -10.34 3.14 3.91
CA LEU A 116 -10.14 1.88 3.18
C LEU A 116 -9.74 0.73 4.11
N SER A 117 -8.97 0.99 5.16
CA SER A 117 -8.66 0.01 6.20
C SER A 117 -9.93 -0.49 6.91
N ILE A 118 -10.84 0.43 7.25
CA ILE A 118 -12.16 0.09 7.80
C ILE A 118 -12.99 -0.70 6.78
N ALA A 119 -13.01 -0.29 5.51
CA ALA A 119 -13.76 -0.95 4.44
C ALA A 119 -13.37 -2.43 4.24
N VAL A 120 -12.10 -2.77 4.47
CA VAL A 120 -11.62 -4.17 4.43
C VAL A 120 -12.28 -5.02 5.52
N GLU A 121 -12.57 -4.44 6.70
CA GLU A 121 -12.98 -5.21 7.89
C GLU A 121 -14.50 -5.23 8.11
N VAL A 122 -15.23 -4.21 7.67
CA VAL A 122 -16.65 -4.02 8.01
C VAL A 122 -17.59 -5.13 7.54
N ASP A 123 -17.25 -5.85 6.47
CA ASP A 123 -18.07 -6.96 5.93
C ASP A 123 -17.74 -8.32 6.58
N ARG A 124 -16.78 -8.36 7.52
CA ARG A 124 -16.27 -9.58 8.19
C ARG A 124 -15.58 -10.60 7.28
N THR A 125 -15.42 -10.31 6.01
CA THR A 125 -14.72 -11.16 5.04
C THR A 125 -13.53 -10.41 4.45
N PRO A 126 -12.46 -10.14 5.23
CA PRO A 126 -11.39 -9.24 4.80
C PRO A 126 -10.68 -9.70 3.52
N THR A 127 -10.59 -11.00 3.27
CA THR A 127 -10.06 -11.54 2.00
C THR A 127 -10.95 -11.16 0.80
N CYS A 128 -12.28 -11.24 0.96
CA CYS A 128 -13.23 -10.87 -0.11
C CYS A 128 -13.21 -9.34 -0.34
N SER A 129 -13.30 -8.56 0.75
CA SER A 129 -13.31 -7.10 0.68
C SER A 129 -12.01 -6.55 0.11
N SER A 130 -10.84 -7.03 0.56
CA SER A 130 -9.55 -6.59 0.01
C SER A 130 -9.37 -6.93 -1.48
N ASN A 131 -9.84 -8.10 -1.94
CA ASN A 131 -9.84 -8.42 -3.38
C ASN A 131 -10.69 -7.42 -4.17
N LYS A 132 -11.94 -7.19 -3.74
CA LYS A 132 -12.85 -6.24 -4.42
C LYS A 132 -12.31 -4.82 -4.46
N ILE A 133 -11.76 -4.35 -3.33
CA ILE A 133 -11.16 -3.01 -3.25
C ILE A 133 -9.94 -2.94 -4.17
N ALA A 134 -9.05 -3.94 -4.15
CA ALA A 134 -7.87 -3.96 -5.02
C ALA A 134 -8.23 -3.96 -6.52
N GLU A 135 -9.25 -4.72 -6.93
CA GLU A 135 -9.77 -4.70 -8.30
C GLU A 135 -10.29 -3.30 -8.68
N MET A 136 -11.03 -2.63 -7.79
CA MET A 136 -11.49 -1.26 -8.01
C MET A 136 -10.33 -0.24 -8.05
N MET A 137 -9.28 -0.45 -7.26
CA MET A 137 -8.11 0.41 -7.18
C MET A 137 -7.19 0.29 -8.39
N PHE A 138 -7.12 -0.89 -9.01
CA PHE A 138 -6.12 -1.22 -10.01
C PHE A 138 -6.00 -0.16 -11.12
N GLY A 139 -7.12 0.19 -11.76
CA GLY A 139 -7.12 1.20 -12.82
C GLY A 139 -6.60 2.57 -12.35
N PHE A 140 -6.99 3.01 -11.15
CA PHE A 140 -6.54 4.30 -10.62
C PHE A 140 -5.06 4.32 -10.26
N VAL A 141 -4.50 3.18 -9.81
CA VAL A 141 -3.07 3.08 -9.47
C VAL A 141 -2.21 3.08 -10.74
N LEU A 142 -2.69 2.48 -11.83
CA LEU A 142 -2.02 2.56 -13.14
C LEU A 142 -1.90 4.00 -13.64
N ASP A 143 -2.83 4.87 -13.26
CA ASP A 143 -2.89 6.27 -13.70
C ASP A 143 -2.02 7.21 -12.84
N ILE A 144 -1.38 6.74 -11.77
CA ILE A 144 -0.48 7.57 -10.95
C ILE A 144 0.84 7.79 -11.70
N PRO A 145 1.16 9.02 -12.15
CA PRO A 145 2.24 9.26 -13.11
C PRO A 145 3.63 9.20 -12.49
N GLU A 146 3.80 9.76 -11.29
CA GLU A 146 5.12 9.90 -10.66
C GLU A 146 5.44 8.75 -9.70
N ARG A 147 6.71 8.35 -9.67
CA ARG A 147 7.20 7.32 -8.77
C ARG A 147 7.04 7.71 -7.29
N SER A 148 7.37 8.95 -6.93
CA SER A 148 7.20 9.49 -5.56
C SER A 148 5.74 9.41 -5.09
N GLN A 149 4.79 9.66 -5.99
CA GLN A 149 3.36 9.57 -5.72
C GLN A 149 2.93 8.11 -5.47
N ARG A 150 3.46 7.17 -6.27
CA ARG A 150 3.20 5.73 -6.08
C ARG A 150 3.82 5.21 -4.79
N GLU A 151 5.04 5.64 -4.48
CA GLU A 151 5.69 5.35 -3.20
C GLU A 151 4.83 5.89 -2.03
N MET A 152 4.38 7.15 -2.11
CA MET A 152 3.47 7.73 -1.12
C MET A 152 2.17 6.94 -0.99
N PHE A 153 1.59 6.49 -2.11
CA PHE A 153 0.40 5.66 -2.11
C PHE A 153 0.62 4.37 -1.31
N PHE A 154 1.66 3.58 -1.62
CA PHE A 154 1.90 2.30 -0.95
C PHE A 154 2.43 2.41 0.49
N THR A 155 3.23 3.44 0.78
CA THR A 155 3.75 3.68 2.14
C THR A 155 2.65 4.11 3.11
N THR A 156 1.61 4.79 2.62
CA THR A 156 0.49 5.25 3.46
C THR A 156 -0.65 4.24 3.60
N MET A 157 -0.65 3.12 2.86
CA MET A 157 -1.69 2.09 3.01
C MET A 157 -1.62 1.42 4.39
N GLU A 158 -2.66 1.64 5.21
CA GLU A 158 -2.74 1.06 6.55
C GLU A 158 -3.08 -0.43 6.57
N SER A 159 -3.87 -0.91 5.61
CA SER A 159 -4.23 -2.32 5.52
C SER A 159 -3.15 -3.09 4.76
N HIS A 160 -2.31 -3.84 5.47
CA HIS A 160 -1.30 -4.71 4.86
C HIS A 160 -1.91 -5.77 3.92
N LEU A 161 -3.12 -6.27 4.24
CA LEU A 161 -3.82 -7.20 3.36
C LEU A 161 -4.22 -6.51 2.05
N LEU A 162 -4.79 -5.30 2.12
CA LEU A 162 -5.13 -4.55 0.92
C LEU A 162 -3.88 -4.18 0.11
N ARG A 163 -2.80 -3.76 0.78
CA ARG A 163 -1.51 -3.46 0.12
C ARG A 163 -0.97 -4.68 -0.63
N CYS A 164 -1.02 -5.87 -0.02
CA CYS A 164 -0.66 -7.11 -0.71
C CYS A 164 -1.53 -7.34 -1.96
N LYS A 165 -2.84 -7.14 -1.86
CA LYS A 165 -3.78 -7.39 -2.96
C LYS A 165 -3.63 -6.43 -4.12
N VAL A 166 -3.41 -5.15 -3.84
CA VAL A 166 -3.11 -4.17 -4.90
C VAL A 166 -1.79 -4.53 -5.59
N LEU A 167 -0.74 -4.82 -4.82
CA LEU A 167 0.56 -5.22 -5.38
C LEU A 167 0.47 -6.52 -6.17
N GLU A 168 -0.25 -7.53 -5.69
CA GLU A 168 -0.48 -8.80 -6.38
C GLU A 168 -1.08 -8.58 -7.77
N ILE A 169 -2.12 -7.76 -7.89
CA ILE A 169 -2.75 -7.46 -9.19
C ILE A 169 -1.77 -6.72 -10.12
N ILE A 170 -0.99 -5.76 -9.60
CA ILE A 170 0.01 -5.03 -10.39
C ILE A 170 1.10 -5.96 -10.92
N PHE A 171 1.62 -6.86 -10.07
CA PHE A 171 2.62 -7.84 -10.49
C PHE A 171 2.06 -8.86 -11.47
N LEU A 172 0.82 -9.32 -11.28
CA LEU A 172 0.16 -10.22 -12.24
C LEU A 172 0.00 -9.56 -13.60
N HIS A 173 -0.33 -8.26 -13.64
CA HIS A 173 -0.45 -7.49 -14.87
C HIS A 173 0.90 -7.24 -15.57
N SER A 174 2.00 -7.18 -14.82
CA SER A 174 3.35 -6.93 -15.38
C SER A 174 4.07 -8.20 -15.86
N CYS A 175 3.53 -9.38 -15.57
CA CYS A 175 4.06 -10.66 -16.03
C CYS A 175 3.51 -11.01 -17.42
N GLU A 176 4.37 -11.40 -18.37
CA GLU A 176 3.94 -11.86 -19.69
C GLU A 176 3.12 -13.16 -19.61
N THR A 177 3.56 -14.09 -18.76
CA THR A 177 2.85 -15.32 -18.46
C THR A 177 2.20 -15.21 -17.08
N PRO A 178 0.87 -15.26 -16.95
CA PRO A 178 0.21 -15.16 -15.66
C PRO A 178 0.40 -16.45 -14.85
N THR A 179 0.72 -16.31 -13.57
CA THR A 179 0.75 -17.43 -12.62
C THR A 179 -0.64 -17.71 -12.04
N ARG A 180 -0.89 -18.97 -11.68
CA ARG A 180 -2.09 -19.39 -10.94
C ARG A 180 -1.81 -19.62 -9.44
N LEU A 181 -0.59 -19.34 -8.99
CA LEU A 181 -0.24 -19.42 -7.58
C LEU A 181 -1.07 -18.41 -6.80
N PRO A 182 -1.56 -18.77 -5.61
CA PRO A 182 -2.20 -17.80 -4.73
C PRO A 182 -1.14 -16.88 -4.11
N LEU A 183 -1.55 -15.73 -3.57
CA LEU A 183 -0.69 -14.85 -2.77
C LEU A 183 0.12 -15.62 -1.72
N SER A 184 1.40 -15.83 -2.00
CA SER A 184 2.33 -16.71 -1.28
C SER A 184 3.79 -16.33 -1.58
N LEU A 185 4.73 -16.91 -0.83
CA LEU A 185 6.16 -16.69 -1.06
C LEU A 185 6.62 -17.23 -2.43
N ALA A 186 6.11 -18.38 -2.88
CA ALA A 186 6.38 -18.90 -4.22
C ALA A 186 5.90 -17.94 -5.32
N GLN A 187 4.75 -17.28 -5.13
CA GLN A 187 4.27 -16.28 -6.07
C GLN A 187 5.16 -15.02 -6.08
N ALA A 188 5.67 -14.59 -4.91
CA ALA A 188 6.63 -13.49 -4.83
C ALA A 188 7.95 -13.82 -5.54
N LEU A 189 8.48 -15.04 -5.37
CA LEU A 189 9.65 -15.54 -6.10
C LEU A 189 9.38 -15.61 -7.61
N TYR A 190 8.17 -16.00 -8.01
CA TYR A 190 7.76 -15.99 -9.40
C TYR A 190 7.79 -14.57 -9.98
N PHE A 191 7.22 -13.58 -9.28
CA PHE A 191 7.23 -12.19 -9.74
C PHE A 191 8.65 -11.65 -9.94
N LEU A 192 9.59 -11.99 -9.07
CA LEU A 192 10.98 -11.55 -9.17
C LEU A 192 11.59 -11.76 -10.57
N ASN A 193 11.36 -12.94 -11.17
CA ASN A 193 11.97 -13.31 -12.45
C ASN A 193 11.06 -13.12 -13.67
N ASN A 194 9.75 -12.94 -13.47
CA ASN A 194 8.78 -12.89 -14.57
C ASN A 194 8.12 -11.52 -14.75
N SER A 195 8.20 -10.64 -13.74
CA SER A 195 7.70 -9.27 -13.87
C SER A 195 8.63 -8.40 -14.71
N THR A 196 8.05 -7.45 -15.42
CA THR A 196 8.74 -6.40 -16.17
C THR A 196 8.32 -5.03 -15.62
N SER A 197 8.50 -3.95 -16.39
CA SER A 197 8.09 -2.60 -15.98
C SER A 197 6.65 -2.61 -15.44
N LEU A 198 6.51 -2.31 -14.15
CA LEU A 198 5.23 -2.45 -13.45
C LEU A 198 4.20 -1.44 -13.93
N LEU A 199 4.63 -0.19 -14.13
CA LEU A 199 3.77 0.96 -14.35
C LEU A 199 4.43 1.89 -15.37
N LYS A 200 3.63 2.46 -16.28
CA LYS A 200 4.13 3.41 -17.29
C LYS A 200 4.48 4.72 -16.59
N CYS A 201 5.77 4.95 -16.33
CA CYS A 201 6.20 6.26 -15.86
C CYS A 201 6.19 7.26 -17.03
N GLN A 202 5.60 8.43 -16.83
CA GLN A 202 5.51 9.48 -17.85
C GLN A 202 6.78 10.34 -17.95
N SER A 203 7.74 10.18 -17.04
CA SER A 203 9.02 10.87 -17.08
C SER A 203 10.09 10.05 -17.78
N ASP A 204 11.13 10.72 -18.30
CA ASP A 204 12.35 10.12 -18.85
C ASP A 204 13.15 9.43 -17.74
N GLN A 205 12.62 8.32 -17.21
CA GLN A 205 13.34 7.50 -16.25
C GLN A 205 14.45 6.73 -16.95
N THR A 206 15.62 6.74 -16.34
CA THR A 206 16.70 5.82 -16.70
C THR A 206 16.25 4.38 -16.45
N GLN A 207 16.61 3.46 -17.33
CA GLN A 207 16.15 2.06 -17.31
C GLN A 207 16.32 1.37 -15.95
N TRP A 208 17.36 1.68 -15.18
CA TRP A 208 17.60 1.09 -13.86
C TRP A 208 16.58 1.55 -12.80
N GLN A 209 15.99 2.73 -12.92
CA GLN A 209 14.99 3.25 -11.96
C GLN A 209 13.70 2.44 -12.00
N THR A 210 13.34 1.89 -13.17
CA THR A 210 12.21 0.97 -13.31
C THR A 210 12.43 -0.32 -12.53
N TRP A 211 13.65 -0.85 -12.53
CA TRP A 211 14.01 -2.03 -11.73
C TRP A 211 14.09 -1.71 -10.24
N ASP A 212 14.62 -0.55 -9.88
CA ASP A 212 14.67 -0.07 -8.50
C ASP A 212 13.26 0.08 -7.89
N GLU A 213 12.31 0.59 -8.68
CA GLU A 213 10.90 0.67 -8.32
C GLU A 213 10.26 -0.72 -8.21
N LEU A 214 10.55 -1.64 -9.14
CA LEU A 214 10.05 -3.02 -9.08
C LEU A 214 10.48 -3.73 -7.79
N VAL A 215 11.76 -3.62 -7.43
CA VAL A 215 12.31 -4.23 -6.21
C VAL A 215 11.67 -3.61 -4.96
N GLU A 216 11.44 -2.30 -4.95
CA GLU A 216 10.73 -1.59 -3.87
C GLU A 216 9.29 -2.09 -3.68
N HIS A 217 8.55 -2.30 -4.77
CA HIS A 217 7.21 -2.88 -4.71
C HIS A 217 7.21 -4.33 -4.20
N LEU A 218 8.23 -5.14 -4.56
CA LEU A 218 8.40 -6.49 -4.00
C LEU A 218 8.71 -6.45 -2.50
N GLN A 219 9.51 -5.49 -2.04
CA GLN A 219 9.77 -5.28 -0.61
C GLN A 219 8.49 -4.89 0.14
N PHE A 220 7.65 -4.02 -0.42
CA PHE A 220 6.34 -3.72 0.14
C PHE A 220 5.43 -4.95 0.18
N LEU A 221 5.44 -5.78 -0.86
CA LEU A 221 4.66 -7.01 -0.90
C LEU A 221 5.08 -7.96 0.22
N LEU A 222 6.37 -8.28 0.32
CA LEU A 222 6.90 -9.24 1.29
C LEU A 222 6.72 -8.75 2.74
N SER A 223 7.04 -7.50 3.03
CA SER A 223 6.83 -6.92 4.37
C SER A 223 5.36 -6.98 4.78
N SER A 224 4.45 -6.60 3.87
CA SER A 224 3.00 -6.69 4.13
C SER A 224 2.53 -8.12 4.31
N TYR A 225 3.07 -9.04 3.52
CA TYR A 225 2.70 -10.45 3.56
C TYR A 225 3.01 -11.06 4.93
N GLN A 226 4.15 -10.70 5.51
CA GLN A 226 4.51 -11.10 6.88
C GLN A 226 3.50 -10.61 7.91
N HIS A 227 3.04 -9.35 7.82
CA HIS A 227 1.97 -8.84 8.68
C HIS A 227 0.66 -9.59 8.47
N VAL A 228 0.30 -9.89 7.22
CA VAL A 228 -0.91 -10.67 6.88
C VAL A 228 -0.90 -12.04 7.56
N LEU A 229 0.24 -12.72 7.56
CA LEU A 229 0.40 -14.00 8.25
C LEU A 229 0.36 -13.81 9.77
N ARG A 230 1.26 -13.01 10.33
CA ARG A 230 1.46 -12.87 11.79
C ARG A 230 0.24 -12.34 12.53
N GLU A 231 -0.49 -11.42 11.91
CA GLU A 231 -1.66 -10.77 12.52
C GLU A 231 -2.98 -11.43 12.10
N HIS A 232 -2.94 -12.56 11.40
CA HIS A 232 -4.13 -13.28 10.90
C HIS A 232 -5.09 -12.36 10.13
N LEU A 233 -4.56 -11.48 9.27
CA LEU A 233 -5.38 -10.45 8.58
C LEU A 233 -6.39 -11.04 7.60
N ARG A 234 -6.23 -12.29 7.17
CA ARG A 234 -7.20 -13.02 6.35
C ARG A 234 -8.45 -13.47 7.13
N SER A 235 -8.35 -13.55 8.46
CA SER A 235 -9.48 -13.89 9.34
C SER A 235 -10.27 -12.63 9.69
N SER A 236 -11.57 -12.77 9.92
CA SER A 236 -12.41 -11.66 10.37
C SER A 236 -11.84 -11.04 11.64
N VAL A 237 -12.00 -9.72 11.83
CA VAL A 237 -11.54 -9.03 13.05
C VAL A 237 -12.10 -9.65 14.34
N ILE A 238 -13.28 -10.29 14.29
CA ILE A 238 -13.89 -10.98 15.42
C ILE A 238 -13.09 -12.23 15.78
N ASP A 239 -12.80 -13.08 14.79
CA ASP A 239 -12.11 -14.35 15.00
C ASP A 239 -10.62 -14.15 15.27
N ARG A 240 -10.02 -13.15 14.61
CA ARG A 240 -8.62 -12.75 14.73
C ARG A 240 -8.19 -12.54 16.18
N LYS A 241 -9.04 -11.86 16.97
CA LYS A 241 -8.73 -11.58 18.38
C LYS A 241 -8.51 -12.87 19.17
N ASP A 242 -9.35 -13.87 18.95
CA ASP A 242 -9.26 -15.15 19.67
C ASP A 242 -8.06 -15.98 19.18
N LEU A 243 -7.72 -15.91 17.89
CA LEU A 243 -6.50 -16.53 17.35
C LEU A 243 -5.23 -15.96 17.98
N ILE A 244 -5.16 -14.63 18.11
CA ILE A 244 -4.03 -13.92 18.72
C ILE A 244 -3.92 -14.27 20.21
N ILE A 245 -5.02 -14.21 20.96
CA ILE A 245 -5.04 -14.55 22.39
C ILE A 245 -4.57 -15.99 22.63
N LYS A 246 -5.01 -16.92 21.76
CA LYS A 246 -4.65 -18.34 21.83
C LYS A 246 -3.28 -18.65 21.23
N ARG A 247 -2.57 -17.65 20.68
CA ARG A 247 -1.26 -17.79 20.00
C ARG A 247 -1.27 -18.90 18.94
N ILE A 248 -2.36 -18.99 18.18
CA ILE A 248 -2.48 -19.98 17.11
C ILE A 248 -1.47 -19.63 16.03
N LYS A 249 -0.64 -20.59 15.61
CA LYS A 249 0.27 -20.35 14.48
C LYS A 249 -0.55 -20.05 13.21
N PRO A 250 -0.22 -19.00 12.44
CA PRO A 250 -0.84 -18.75 11.15
C PRO A 250 -0.71 -20.00 10.27
N LYS A 251 -1.78 -20.33 9.55
CA LYS A 251 -1.71 -21.42 8.57
C LYS A 251 -0.92 -20.92 7.36
N PRO A 252 0.18 -21.59 6.97
CA PRO A 252 0.88 -21.23 5.74
C PRO A 252 -0.06 -21.42 4.55
N GLN A 253 0.07 -20.54 3.56
CA GLN A 253 -0.63 -20.69 2.29
C GLN A 253 0.09 -21.73 1.43
N GLN A 254 -0.60 -22.32 0.46
CA GLN A 254 0.04 -23.16 -0.55
C GLN A 254 1.12 -22.34 -1.26
N GLY A 255 2.36 -22.85 -1.29
CA GLY A 255 3.50 -22.16 -1.88
C GLY A 255 4.28 -21.26 -0.89
N ASP A 256 3.96 -21.29 0.40
CA ASP A 256 4.81 -20.65 1.43
C ASP A 256 5.97 -21.55 1.89
N ASP A 257 5.95 -22.84 1.52
CA ASP A 257 6.98 -23.84 1.78
C ASP A 257 8.17 -23.69 0.81
N ILE A 258 8.87 -22.57 0.89
CA ILE A 258 10.09 -22.30 0.10
C ILE A 258 11.35 -22.65 0.90
N THR A 259 12.39 -23.11 0.21
CA THR A 259 13.69 -23.46 0.83
C THR A 259 14.74 -22.37 0.63
N VAL A 260 15.85 -22.45 1.38
CA VAL A 260 17.02 -21.57 1.18
C VAL A 260 17.51 -21.66 -0.27
N VAL A 261 17.54 -22.88 -0.83
CA VAL A 261 17.98 -23.13 -2.20
C VAL A 261 17.07 -22.44 -3.22
N ASP A 262 15.75 -22.43 -2.99
CA ASP A 262 14.80 -21.74 -3.87
C ASP A 262 15.06 -20.24 -3.88
N VAL A 263 15.24 -19.63 -2.71
CA VAL A 263 15.54 -18.19 -2.58
C VAL A 263 16.85 -17.85 -3.28
N GLU A 264 17.92 -18.57 -2.97
CA GLU A 264 19.25 -18.31 -3.55
C GLU A 264 19.22 -18.41 -5.08
N LYS A 265 18.60 -19.47 -5.60
CA LYS A 265 18.48 -19.71 -7.04
C LYS A 265 17.72 -18.57 -7.74
N GLN A 266 16.61 -18.13 -7.16
CA GLN A 266 15.76 -17.09 -7.76
C GLN A 266 16.41 -15.71 -7.66
N ILE A 267 17.12 -15.41 -6.57
CA ILE A 267 17.87 -14.15 -6.41
C ILE A 267 19.04 -14.09 -7.40
N GLU A 268 19.78 -15.18 -7.59
CA GLU A 268 20.91 -15.20 -8.53
C GLU A 268 20.43 -15.10 -9.99
N ALA A 269 19.33 -15.77 -10.33
CA ALA A 269 18.69 -15.63 -11.64
C ALA A 269 18.27 -14.17 -11.90
N PHE A 270 17.68 -13.51 -10.88
CA PHE A 270 17.28 -12.12 -10.99
C PHE A 270 18.47 -11.18 -11.14
N ARG A 271 19.54 -11.39 -10.36
CA ARG A 271 20.77 -10.62 -10.47
C ARG A 271 21.40 -10.76 -11.85
N SER A 272 21.48 -11.97 -12.38
CA SER A 272 21.97 -12.25 -13.73
C SER A 272 21.16 -11.49 -14.79
N ARG A 273 19.83 -11.50 -14.65
CA ARG A 273 18.91 -10.74 -15.52
C ARG A 273 19.16 -9.23 -15.43
N LEU A 274 19.35 -8.68 -14.23
CA LEU A 274 19.66 -7.26 -14.06
C LEU A 274 20.98 -6.88 -14.72
N ILE A 275 22.04 -7.69 -14.56
CA ILE A 275 23.36 -7.46 -15.17
C ILE A 275 23.25 -7.49 -16.70
N GLN A 276 22.49 -8.44 -17.26
CA GLN A 276 22.29 -8.54 -18.70
C GLN A 276 21.58 -7.30 -19.27
N MET A 277 20.63 -6.73 -18.53
CA MET A 277 19.81 -5.59 -18.98
C MET A 277 20.46 -4.22 -18.74
N LEU A 278 21.21 -4.07 -17.65
CA LEU A 278 21.76 -2.78 -17.20
C LEU A 278 23.29 -2.67 -17.34
N GLY A 279 23.97 -3.78 -17.62
CA GLY A 279 25.43 -3.87 -17.64
C GLY A 279 26.05 -4.10 -16.26
N GLU A 280 27.36 -4.28 -16.24
CA GLU A 280 28.16 -4.45 -15.03
C GLU A 280 29.15 -3.29 -14.86
N PRO A 281 29.35 -2.74 -13.65
CA PRO A 281 28.71 -3.10 -12.38
C PRO A 281 27.28 -2.55 -12.23
N LEU A 282 26.42 -3.28 -11.51
CA LEU A 282 25.10 -2.76 -11.12
C LEU A 282 25.24 -1.53 -10.21
N VAL A 283 24.29 -0.60 -10.31
CA VAL A 283 24.21 0.58 -9.44
C VAL A 283 24.14 0.14 -7.97
N PRO A 284 24.95 0.71 -7.05
CA PRO A 284 25.01 0.28 -5.65
C PRO A 284 23.65 0.25 -4.94
N GLN A 285 22.80 1.26 -5.18
CA GLN A 285 21.45 1.34 -4.61
C GLN A 285 20.59 0.11 -4.97
N LEU A 286 20.68 -0.35 -6.21
CA LEU A 286 19.95 -1.53 -6.66
C LEU A 286 20.54 -2.81 -6.07
N GLN A 287 21.87 -2.90 -5.94
CA GLN A 287 22.55 -4.03 -5.28
C GLN A 287 22.08 -4.17 -3.82
N ASP A 288 22.06 -3.06 -3.07
CA ASP A 288 21.63 -3.04 -1.67
C ASP A 288 20.16 -3.47 -1.52
N LYS A 289 19.28 -2.97 -2.41
CA LYS A 289 17.87 -3.37 -2.39
C LYS A 289 17.65 -4.85 -2.75
N VAL A 290 18.42 -5.41 -3.67
CA VAL A 290 18.38 -6.84 -3.99
C VAL A 290 18.86 -7.68 -2.82
N HIS A 291 19.91 -7.23 -2.13
CA HIS A 291 20.38 -7.88 -0.91
C HIS A 291 19.31 -7.84 0.20
N LEU A 292 18.69 -6.68 0.43
CA LEU A 292 17.58 -6.55 1.39
C LEU A 292 16.40 -7.44 1.02
N LEU A 293 16.07 -7.56 -0.27
CA LEU A 293 15.00 -8.43 -0.74
C LEU A 293 15.28 -9.91 -0.40
N LYS A 294 16.52 -10.37 -0.58
CA LYS A 294 16.96 -11.71 -0.18
C LYS A 294 16.78 -11.93 1.32
N LEU A 295 17.20 -10.98 2.16
CA LEU A 295 17.03 -11.06 3.61
C LEU A 295 15.55 -11.10 4.00
N LEU A 296 14.70 -10.31 3.36
CA LEU A 296 13.25 -10.31 3.59
C LEU A 296 12.61 -11.65 3.22
N LEU A 297 13.05 -12.29 2.13
CA LEU A 297 12.56 -13.62 1.73
C LEU A 297 12.94 -14.69 2.76
N PHE A 298 14.18 -14.70 3.24
CA PHE A 298 14.58 -15.61 4.32
C PHE A 298 13.77 -15.36 5.59
N TYR A 299 13.61 -14.11 5.99
CA TYR A 299 12.81 -13.75 7.16
C TYR A 299 11.32 -14.11 7.00
N ALA A 300 10.76 -13.98 5.79
CA ALA A 300 9.36 -14.32 5.53
C ALA A 300 9.10 -15.82 5.57
N ALA A 301 10.09 -16.62 5.17
CA ALA A 301 10.03 -18.07 5.15
C ALA A 301 10.49 -18.72 6.47
N ASP A 302 10.80 -17.93 7.50
CA ASP A 302 11.44 -18.39 8.75
C ASP A 302 12.70 -19.26 8.49
N LEU A 303 13.44 -18.93 7.42
CA LEU A 303 14.66 -19.63 7.03
C LEU A 303 15.86 -19.00 7.75
N ASN A 304 16.65 -19.84 8.40
CA ASN A 304 17.94 -19.42 8.95
C ASN A 304 19.06 -19.94 8.02
N PRO A 305 19.75 -19.05 7.28
CA PRO A 305 20.76 -19.44 6.29
C PRO A 305 21.97 -20.16 6.90
N ASP A 306 22.18 -20.03 8.21
CA ASP A 306 23.29 -20.66 8.95
C ASP A 306 22.95 -22.05 9.52
N THR A 307 21.75 -22.57 9.24
CA THR A 307 21.36 -23.90 9.72
C THR A 307 21.86 -24.96 8.75
N GLU A 308 22.83 -25.78 9.16
CA GLU A 308 23.26 -26.93 8.36
C GLU A 308 22.05 -27.83 8.01
N PRO A 309 22.00 -28.40 6.78
CA PRO A 309 20.93 -29.32 6.42
C PRO A 309 20.92 -30.49 7.40
N PRO A 310 19.74 -30.98 7.82
CA PRO A 310 19.66 -32.11 8.74
C PRO A 310 20.43 -33.28 8.14
N SER A 311 21.44 -33.74 8.87
CA SER A 311 22.25 -34.90 8.52
C SER A 311 21.32 -36.06 8.22
N ARG A 312 21.39 -36.57 6.98
CA ARG A 312 20.74 -37.84 6.63
C ARG A 312 21.36 -38.92 7.50
N HIS A 313 20.68 -39.29 8.58
CA HIS A 313 20.99 -40.51 9.31
C HIS A 313 20.72 -41.70 8.38
N TRP A 314 21.78 -42.12 7.69
CA TRP A 314 21.89 -43.49 7.18
C TRP A 314 21.96 -44.40 8.41
N ASN A 315 20.93 -45.21 8.62
CA ASN A 315 21.05 -46.36 9.50
C ASN A 315 21.40 -47.60 8.66
N PRO A 316 22.38 -48.42 9.09
CA PRO A 316 22.85 -49.61 8.39
C PRO A 316 21.82 -50.75 8.35
#